data_AF-A0A960BBG2-F1
#
_entry.id   AF-A0A960BBG2-F1
#
_cell.length_a   1.000
_cell.length_b   1.000
_cell.length_c   1.000
_cell.angle_alpha   90.00
_cell.angle_beta   90.00
_cell.angle_gamma   90.00
#
_symmetry.space_group_name_H-M   'P 1'
#
loop_
_entity.id
_entity.type
_entity.pdbx_description
1 polymer ?
#
loop_
_entity_poly.entity_id
_entity_poly.type
_entity_poly.pdbx_seq_one_letter_code
_entity_poly.pdbx_strand_id
1 'polypeptide(L)'
;VDEYDHEVPPVTELGEQRFRVSARLPIDHLGELFGLKVDDEDVDTVLGLMAKELNKVPIPGSVVHWEGIELTAERGSDRRHTIQTVLASLVVDDEDVAAEAAAKLATESAKRSS
;
A
#
# COMPACT_ATOMS: atom_id res chain seq x y z
N VAL A 1 -0.12 -3.28 34.11
CA VAL A 1 -0.11 -2.20 33.11
C VAL A 1 1.13 -2.40 32.28
N ASP A 2 0.96 -3.09 31.15
CA ASP A 2 1.90 -3.00 30.02
C ASP A 2 1.06 -2.42 28.89
N GLU A 3 1.03 -1.10 28.85
CA GLU A 3 0.10 -0.29 28.08
C GLU A 3 0.93 0.43 27.01
N TYR A 4 1.59 -0.38 26.18
CA TYR A 4 2.29 0.05 24.97
C TYR A 4 2.10 -0.99 23.87
N ASP A 5 0.85 -1.36 23.59
CA ASP A 5 0.51 -1.70 22.20
C ASP A 5 0.36 -0.34 21.51
N HIS A 6 1.41 0.11 20.81
CA HIS A 6 1.25 1.22 19.89
C HIS A 6 0.28 0.74 18.81
N GLU A 7 -1.00 1.02 19.02
CA GLU A 7 -2.07 0.66 18.09
C GLU A 7 -1.70 1.22 16.72
N VAL A 8 -1.37 0.31 15.80
CA VAL A 8 -1.02 0.68 14.43
C VAL A 8 -2.24 1.37 13.83
N PRO A 9 -2.12 2.64 13.38
CA PRO A 9 -3.23 3.33 12.76
C PRO A 9 -3.76 2.49 11.58
N PRO A 10 -5.09 2.33 11.43
CA PRO A 10 -5.66 1.54 10.34
C PRO A 10 -5.19 2.01 8.96
N VAL A 11 -5.03 3.32 8.79
CA VAL A 11 -4.55 3.97 7.58
C VAL A 11 -3.67 5.16 7.97
N THR A 12 -2.57 5.34 7.25
CA THR A 12 -1.68 6.52 7.31
C THR A 12 -1.39 6.96 5.88
N GLU A 13 -1.79 8.17 5.52
CA GLU A 13 -1.47 8.74 4.21
C GLU A 13 0.01 9.16 4.14
N LEU A 14 0.68 8.79 3.05
CA LEU A 14 2.10 9.09 2.81
C LEU A 14 2.30 10.14 1.70
N GLY A 15 1.23 10.51 1.00
CA GLY A 15 1.24 11.42 -0.14
C GLY A 15 1.42 10.71 -1.49
N GLU A 16 1.15 11.42 -2.58
CA GLU A 16 1.20 10.89 -3.97
C GLU A 16 0.30 9.65 -4.17
N GLN A 17 -0.90 9.62 -3.57
CA GLN A 17 -1.81 8.45 -3.60
C GLN A 17 -1.13 7.18 -3.07
N ARG A 18 -0.37 7.32 -1.98
CA ARG A 18 0.25 6.20 -1.27
C ARG A 18 -0.21 6.19 0.17
N PHE A 19 -0.53 4.99 0.64
CA PHE A 19 -1.03 4.77 1.99
C PHE A 19 -0.23 3.67 2.64
N ARG A 20 0.04 3.82 3.94
CA ARG A 20 0.39 2.71 4.81
C ARG A 20 -0.88 2.27 5.50
N VAL A 21 -1.26 1.02 5.30
CA VAL A 21 -2.48 0.44 5.87
C VAL A 21 -2.13 -0.68 6.84
N SER A 22 -3.00 -0.90 7.82
CA SER A 22 -2.94 -2.09 8.66
C SER A 22 -3.12 -3.34 7.82
N ALA A 23 -2.36 -4.39 8.13
CA ALA A 23 -2.54 -5.72 7.53
C ALA A 23 -3.96 -6.28 7.79
N ARG A 24 -4.66 -5.75 8.79
CA ARG A 24 -6.04 -6.10 9.14
C ARG A 24 -7.10 -5.18 8.52
N LEU A 25 -6.70 -4.20 7.71
CA LEU A 25 -7.65 -3.32 7.03
C LEU A 25 -8.57 -4.17 6.14
N PRO A 26 -9.90 -3.93 6.18
CA PRO A 26 -10.83 -4.51 5.23
C PRO A 26 -10.49 -4.15 3.77
N ILE A 27 -10.69 -5.07 2.82
CA ILE A 27 -10.34 -4.85 1.41
C ILE A 27 -11.27 -3.86 0.70
N ASP A 28 -12.53 -3.77 1.12
CA ASP A 28 -13.49 -2.78 0.64
C ASP A 28 -13.02 -1.37 1.00
N HIS A 29 -12.59 -1.17 2.26
CA HIS A 29 -12.04 0.09 2.73
C HIS A 29 -10.68 0.41 2.08
N LEU A 30 -9.85 -0.60 1.76
CA LEU A 30 -8.64 -0.39 0.94
C LEU A 30 -9.02 0.24 -0.42
N GLY A 31 -10.04 -0.28 -1.10
CA GLY A 31 -10.51 0.28 -2.37
C GLY A 31 -11.01 1.71 -2.26
N GLU A 32 -11.75 2.02 -1.19
CA GLU A 32 -12.26 3.37 -0.92
C GLU A 32 -11.13 4.42 -0.87
N LEU A 33 -9.94 4.07 -0.36
CA LEU A 33 -8.77 4.97 -0.34
C LEU A 33 -8.34 5.43 -1.74
N PHE A 34 -8.62 4.61 -2.75
CA PHE A 34 -8.29 4.89 -4.15
C PHE A 34 -9.53 5.22 -5.00
N GLY A 35 -10.72 5.32 -4.38
CA GLY A 35 -11.98 5.53 -5.09
C GLY A 35 -12.40 4.33 -5.96
N LEU A 36 -11.90 3.14 -5.64
CA LEU A 36 -12.19 1.89 -6.36
C LEU A 36 -13.26 1.09 -5.61
N LYS A 37 -14.14 0.43 -6.37
CA LYS A 37 -15.11 -0.50 -5.81
C LYS A 37 -14.58 -1.92 -6.00
N VAL A 38 -13.90 -2.41 -4.98
CA VAL A 38 -13.20 -3.71 -4.98
C VAL A 38 -13.75 -4.58 -3.87
N ASP A 39 -13.77 -5.89 -4.09
CA ASP A 39 -14.27 -6.89 -3.14
C ASP A 39 -13.75 -8.29 -3.54
N ASP A 40 -13.72 -9.22 -2.61
CA ASP A 40 -13.31 -10.61 -2.83
C ASP A 40 -14.12 -11.57 -1.96
N GLU A 41 -14.66 -12.64 -2.56
CA GLU A 41 -15.57 -13.58 -1.87
C GLU A 41 -14.86 -14.46 -0.82
N ASP A 42 -13.54 -14.63 -0.92
CA ASP A 42 -12.78 -15.57 -0.09
C ASP A 42 -11.98 -14.88 1.03
N VAL A 43 -11.75 -13.57 0.94
CA VAL A 43 -10.87 -12.83 1.86
C VAL A 43 -11.41 -11.46 2.21
N ASP A 44 -11.40 -11.13 3.51
CA ASP A 44 -11.92 -9.86 3.99
C ASP A 44 -10.83 -8.80 4.23
N THR A 45 -9.56 -9.21 4.37
CA THR A 45 -8.47 -8.34 4.86
C THR A 45 -7.30 -8.25 3.90
N VAL A 46 -6.57 -7.13 3.94
CA VAL A 46 -5.37 -6.90 3.12
C VAL A 46 -4.35 -8.04 3.26
N LEU A 47 -4.08 -8.54 4.47
CA LEU A 47 -3.15 -9.66 4.66
C LEU A 47 -3.68 -10.97 4.05
N GLY A 48 -4.97 -11.22 4.20
CA GLY A 48 -5.64 -12.38 3.59
C GLY A 48 -5.55 -12.33 2.06
N LEU A 49 -5.82 -11.16 1.48
CA LEU A 49 -5.67 -10.90 0.06
C LEU A 49 -4.25 -11.16 -0.42
N MET A 50 -3.24 -10.60 0.24
CA MET A 50 -1.85 -10.87 -0.13
C MET A 50 -1.51 -12.37 -0.04
N ALA A 51 -2.03 -13.09 0.95
CA ALA A 51 -1.80 -14.52 1.08
C ALA A 51 -2.47 -15.33 -0.04
N LYS A 52 -3.69 -14.94 -0.45
CA LYS A 52 -4.43 -15.51 -1.58
C LYS A 52 -3.65 -15.33 -2.87
N GLU A 53 -3.28 -14.09 -3.20
CA GLU A 53 -2.53 -13.76 -4.42
C GLU A 53 -1.18 -14.48 -4.49
N LEU A 54 -0.45 -14.56 -3.38
CA LEU A 54 0.85 -15.24 -3.32
C LEU A 54 0.75 -16.78 -3.24
N ASN A 55 -0.43 -17.33 -2.94
CA ASN A 55 -0.64 -18.73 -2.57
C ASN A 55 0.26 -19.21 -1.40
N LYS A 56 0.62 -18.31 -0.49
CA LYS A 56 1.47 -18.57 0.69
C LYS A 56 1.41 -17.40 1.67
N VAL A 57 1.92 -17.62 2.89
CA VAL A 57 2.04 -16.56 3.90
C VAL A 57 2.98 -15.44 3.39
N PRO A 58 2.51 -14.18 3.34
CA PRO A 58 3.35 -13.04 2.94
C PRO A 58 4.51 -12.83 3.92
N ILE A 59 5.68 -12.52 3.39
CA ILE A 59 6.86 -12.11 4.15
C ILE A 59 7.17 -10.64 3.91
N PRO A 60 7.94 -9.97 4.79
CA PRO A 60 8.30 -8.57 4.55
C PRO A 60 8.98 -8.39 3.18
N GLY A 61 8.55 -7.39 2.42
CA GLY A 61 8.98 -7.13 1.05
C GLY A 61 8.24 -7.97 -0.01
N SER A 62 7.27 -8.80 0.36
CA SER A 62 6.37 -9.44 -0.61
C SER A 62 5.52 -8.37 -1.29
N VAL A 63 5.35 -8.50 -2.61
CA VAL A 63 4.58 -7.58 -3.45
C VAL A 63 3.50 -8.35 -4.20
N VAL A 64 2.29 -7.79 -4.26
CA VAL A 64 1.19 -8.28 -5.11
C VAL A 64 0.51 -7.11 -5.81
N HIS A 65 -0.11 -7.39 -6.95
CA HIS A 65 -0.93 -6.45 -7.71
C HIS A 65 -2.36 -6.96 -7.75
N TRP A 66 -3.32 -6.15 -7.32
CA TRP A 66 -4.73 -6.53 -7.27
C TRP A 66 -5.60 -5.32 -7.60
N GLU A 67 -6.51 -5.46 -8.58
CA GLU A 67 -7.46 -4.40 -8.99
C GLU A 67 -6.79 -3.02 -9.24
N GLY A 68 -5.57 -3.01 -9.79
CA GLY A 68 -4.80 -1.78 -10.06
C GLY A 68 -4.09 -1.19 -8.84
N ILE A 69 -4.06 -1.91 -7.71
CA ILE A 69 -3.36 -1.54 -6.48
C ILE A 69 -2.13 -2.44 -6.29
N GLU A 70 -0.96 -1.84 -6.10
CA GLU A 70 0.24 -2.52 -5.61
C GLU A 70 0.24 -2.56 -4.08
N LEU A 71 0.43 -3.74 -3.52
CA LEU A 71 0.53 -3.98 -2.09
C LEU A 71 1.91 -4.55 -1.74
N THR A 72 2.66 -3.82 -0.91
CA THR A 72 3.98 -4.23 -0.42
C THR A 72 3.96 -4.47 1.08
N ALA A 73 4.23 -5.70 1.51
CA ALA A 73 4.20 -6.09 2.92
C ALA A 73 5.37 -5.47 3.70
N GLU A 74 5.08 -4.73 4.78
CA GLU A 74 6.11 -4.16 5.66
C GLU A 74 6.34 -5.02 6.90
N ARG A 75 7.57 -4.96 7.40
CA ARG A 75 7.95 -5.64 8.65
C ARG A 75 7.35 -4.90 9.85
N GLY A 76 6.64 -5.62 10.72
CA GLY A 76 6.27 -5.12 12.05
C GLY A 76 7.49 -4.89 12.95
N SER A 77 7.39 -3.95 13.90
CA SER A 77 8.52 -3.55 14.76
C SER A 77 8.91 -4.60 15.82
N ASP A 78 8.05 -5.61 16.04
CA ASP A 78 8.27 -6.66 17.04
C ASP A 78 9.09 -7.86 16.51
N ARG A 79 9.65 -8.63 17.44
CA ARG A 79 10.53 -9.80 17.24
C ARG A 79 9.85 -10.99 16.56
N ARG A 80 8.54 -10.91 16.32
CA ARG A 80 7.77 -11.91 15.57
C ARG A 80 7.73 -11.40 14.15
N HIS A 81 8.26 -12.17 13.19
CA HIS A 81 8.36 -11.81 11.77
C HIS A 81 6.98 -11.67 11.09
N THR A 82 6.11 -10.81 11.61
CA THR A 82 4.71 -10.65 11.24
C THR A 82 4.54 -9.35 10.48
N ILE A 83 3.69 -9.38 9.46
CA ILE A 83 3.29 -8.19 8.71
C ILE A 83 2.25 -7.45 9.53
N GLN A 84 2.60 -6.24 9.98
CA GLN A 84 1.68 -5.36 10.70
C GLN A 84 1.07 -4.30 9.78
N THR A 85 1.87 -3.82 8.83
CA THR A 85 1.47 -2.81 7.86
C THR A 85 1.79 -3.24 6.44
N VAL A 86 1.10 -2.64 5.48
CA VAL A 86 1.28 -2.83 4.04
C VAL A 86 1.31 -1.45 3.40
N LEU A 87 2.26 -1.22 2.50
CA LEU A 87 2.24 -0.06 1.62
C LEU A 87 1.31 -0.35 0.46
N ALA A 88 0.35 0.54 0.23
CA ALA A 88 -0.59 0.48 -0.88
C ALA A 88 -0.38 1.71 -1.78
N SER A 89 -0.36 1.48 -3.09
CA SER A 89 -0.33 2.53 -4.12
C SER A 89 -1.02 2.06 -5.38
N LEU A 90 -1.45 2.98 -6.25
CA LEU A 90 -1.87 2.59 -7.59
C LEU A 90 -0.69 2.03 -8.38
N VAL A 91 -0.95 1.03 -9.22
CA VAL A 91 0.01 0.56 -10.21
C VAL A 91 0.17 1.68 -11.24
N VAL A 92 1.38 2.21 -11.35
CA VAL A 92 1.75 3.08 -12.46
C VAL A 92 2.20 2.20 -13.60
N ASP A 93 1.46 2.21 -14.70
CA ASP A 93 1.92 1.63 -15.96
C ASP A 93 3.22 2.35 -16.38
N ASP A 94 4.17 1.62 -16.99
CA ASP A 94 5.47 2.17 -17.42
C ASP A 94 5.32 3.42 -18.34
N GLU A 95 4.19 3.54 -19.04
CA GLU A 95 3.84 4.72 -19.84
C GLU A 95 3.53 5.97 -18.98
N ASP A 96 2.92 5.79 -17.81
CA ASP A 96 2.59 6.87 -16.88
C ASP A 96 3.82 7.34 -16.08
N VAL A 97 4.75 6.45 -15.75
CA VAL A 97 6.02 6.83 -15.08
C VAL A 97 6.86 7.73 -15.99
N ALA A 98 6.91 7.44 -17.30
CA ALA A 98 7.58 8.29 -18.27
C ALA A 98 6.90 9.67 -18.38
N ALA A 99 5.57 9.72 -18.33
CA ALA A 99 4.80 10.96 -18.34
C ALA A 99 4.99 11.78 -17.04
N GLU A 100 4.98 11.14 -15.87
CA GLU A 100 5.19 11.79 -14.57
C GLU A 100 6.63 12.28 -14.40
N ALA A 101 7.63 11.50 -14.83
CA ALA A 101 9.02 11.93 -14.86
C ALA A 101 9.22 13.13 -15.78
N ALA A 102 8.60 13.13 -16.96
CA ALA A 102 8.61 14.28 -17.87
C ALA A 102 7.93 15.53 -17.26
N ALA A 103 6.82 15.34 -16.53
CA ALA A 103 6.12 16.42 -15.84
C ALA A 103 6.92 17.00 -14.66
N LYS A 104 7.61 16.15 -13.88
CA LYS A 104 8.51 16.56 -12.78
C LYS A 104 9.71 17.35 -13.32
N LEU A 105 10.33 16.92 -14.44
CA LEU A 105 11.41 17.64 -15.14
C LEU A 105 10.97 19.02 -15.68
N ALA A 106 9.75 19.12 -16.20
CA ALA A 106 9.17 20.37 -16.67
C ALA A 106 8.90 21.36 -15.52
N THR A 107 8.46 20.85 -14.36
CA THR A 107 8.17 21.66 -13.17
C THR A 107 9.44 22.17 -12.49
N GLU A 108 10.52 21.36 -12.43
CA GLU A 108 11.81 21.79 -11.88
C GLU A 108 12.52 22.85 -12.75
N SER A 109 12.34 22.80 -14.08
CA SER A 109 12.94 23.78 -14.99
C SER A 109 12.37 25.19 -14.81
N ALA A 110 11.13 25.32 -14.33
CA ALA A 110 10.50 26.62 -14.07
C ALA A 110 11.02 27.32 -12.80
N LYS A 111 11.58 26.58 -11.82
CA LYS A 111 12.04 27.15 -10.54
C LYS A 111 13.50 27.64 -10.56
N ARG A 112 14.26 27.33 -11.62
CA ARG A 112 15.67 27.75 -11.79
C ARG A 112 15.87 29.12 -12.46
N SER A 113 14.78 29.83 -12.79
CA SER A 113 14.83 31.11 -13.51
C SER A 113 14.14 32.28 -12.78
N SER A 114 14.05 32.23 -11.44
CA SER A 114 13.67 33.38 -10.59
C SER A 114 14.69 33.62 -9.50
#